data_AF-A0A8C5N0J0-F1
#
_entry.id   AF-A0A8C5N0J0-F1
#
_cell.length_a   1.000
_cell.length_b   1.000
_cell.length_c   1.000
_cell.angle_alpha   90.00
_cell.angle_beta   90.00
_cell.angle_gamma   90.00
#
_symmetry.space_group_name_H-M   'P 1'
#
loop_
_entity.id
_entity.type
_entity.pdbx_description
1 polymer ?
#
loop_
_entity_poly.entity_id
_entity_poly.type
_entity_poly.pdbx_seq_one_letter_code
_entity_poly.pdbx_strand_id
1 'polypeptide(L)'
;QSKIIFSFFLASTGEVKPPTLSLFPPSTEEISTGKATFVCSMAGFYPRTVSVKWLVDGIEKTGETSLLSQQNDNTYIGSSYLTMTALEWKNQANTVCKVTHQGKDIIQTLKRSECMTS
;
A
#
# COMPACT_ATOMS: atom_id res chain seq x y z
N GLN A 1 -29.59 -39.49 -18.56
CA GLN A 1 -29.53 -38.01 -18.55
C GLN A 1 -29.97 -37.53 -17.17
N SER A 2 -29.03 -37.29 -16.26
CA SER A 2 -29.32 -36.69 -14.94
C SER A 2 -28.89 -35.24 -14.95
N LYS A 3 -29.85 -34.34 -14.77
CA LYS A 3 -29.66 -32.89 -14.79
C LYS A 3 -29.01 -32.44 -13.48
N ILE A 4 -27.76 -32.03 -13.57
CA ILE A 4 -27.07 -31.30 -12.51
C ILE A 4 -27.60 -29.87 -12.54
N ILE A 5 -28.38 -29.48 -11.54
CA ILE A 5 -28.66 -28.07 -11.28
C ILE A 5 -27.69 -27.65 -10.17
N PHE A 6 -26.46 -27.30 -10.55
CA PHE A 6 -25.66 -26.43 -9.71
C PHE A 6 -26.34 -25.07 -9.75
N SER A 7 -27.15 -24.78 -8.74
CA SER A 7 -27.62 -23.44 -8.45
C SER A 7 -26.39 -22.59 -8.15
N PHE A 8 -25.77 -22.04 -9.20
CA PHE A 8 -24.87 -20.91 -9.07
C PHE A 8 -25.74 -19.75 -8.61
N PHE A 9 -25.80 -19.56 -7.29
CA PHE A 9 -26.11 -18.24 -6.75
C PHE A 9 -25.08 -17.30 -7.35
N LEU A 10 -25.49 -16.51 -8.34
CA LEU A 10 -24.75 -15.33 -8.77
C LEU A 10 -24.71 -14.42 -7.55
N ALA A 11 -23.65 -14.52 -6.75
CA ALA A 11 -23.34 -13.50 -5.78
C ALA A 11 -23.28 -12.19 -6.56
N SER A 12 -24.15 -11.24 -6.23
CA SER A 12 -24.06 -9.87 -6.70
C SER A 12 -22.60 -9.43 -6.55
N THR A 13 -21.88 -9.26 -7.65
CA THR A 13 -20.54 -8.71 -7.60
C THR A 13 -20.72 -7.25 -7.21
N GLY A 14 -20.66 -6.97 -5.91
CA GLY A 14 -20.60 -5.59 -5.41
C GLY A 14 -19.52 -4.84 -6.17
N GLU A 15 -19.76 -3.56 -6.43
CA GLU A 15 -18.79 -2.69 -7.11
C GLU A 15 -17.42 -2.81 -6.42
N VAL A 16 -16.34 -3.03 -7.17
CA VAL A 16 -14.97 -3.11 -6.64
C VAL A 16 -14.19 -1.89 -7.13
N LYS A 17 -13.69 -1.09 -6.21
CA LYS A 17 -12.85 0.08 -6.50
C LYS A 17 -11.43 -0.18 -5.98
N PRO A 18 -10.41 -0.25 -6.83
CA PRO A 18 -9.03 -0.43 -6.39
C PRO A 18 -8.49 0.83 -5.69
N PRO A 19 -7.52 0.70 -4.77
CA PRO A 19 -6.91 1.85 -4.11
C PRO A 19 -6.07 2.65 -5.09
N THR A 20 -6.17 3.98 -4.98
CA THR A 20 -5.15 4.89 -5.49
C THR A 20 -4.04 4.96 -4.45
N LEU A 21 -2.80 4.72 -4.87
CA LEU A 21 -1.63 4.72 -4.01
C LEU A 21 -0.76 5.95 -4.26
N SER A 22 -0.32 6.59 -3.18
CA SER A 22 0.71 7.62 -3.20
C SER A 22 1.81 7.24 -2.21
N LEU A 23 3.03 7.09 -2.70
CA LEU A 23 4.20 6.73 -1.90
C LEU A 23 5.08 7.96 -1.67
N PHE A 24 5.26 8.34 -0.41
CA PHE A 24 6.02 9.50 0.00
C PHE A 24 7.35 9.09 0.65
N PRO A 25 8.46 9.77 0.31
CA PRO A 25 9.75 9.54 0.95
C PRO A 25 9.80 10.11 2.37
N PRO A 26 10.81 9.72 3.17
CA PRO A 26 11.15 10.41 4.41
C PRO A 26 11.50 11.88 4.17
N SER A 27 11.20 12.74 5.15
CA SER A 27 11.58 14.16 5.07
C SER A 27 13.04 14.37 5.47
N THR A 28 13.67 15.41 4.96
CA THR A 28 15.06 15.77 5.30
C THR A 28 15.22 16.06 6.79
N GLU A 29 14.22 16.67 7.40
CA GLU A 29 14.17 16.95 8.84
C GLU A 29 14.18 15.65 9.64
N GLU A 30 13.35 14.67 9.28
CA GLU A 30 13.34 13.36 9.95
C GLU A 30 14.70 12.66 9.83
N ILE A 31 15.27 12.65 8.61
CA ILE A 31 16.57 12.04 8.32
C ILE A 31 17.67 12.68 9.19
N SER A 32 17.61 13.98 9.43
CA SER A 32 18.57 14.70 10.29
C SER A 32 18.54 14.21 11.75
N THR A 33 17.41 13.64 12.19
CA THR A 33 17.23 13.05 13.53
C THR A 33 17.60 11.56 13.60
N GLY A 34 18.06 10.98 12.49
CA GLY A 34 18.53 9.58 12.43
C GLY A 34 17.47 8.54 12.05
N LYS A 35 16.25 8.96 11.76
CA LYS A 35 15.15 8.09 11.33
C LYS A 35 14.70 8.42 9.91
N ALA A 36 14.06 7.47 9.26
CA ALA A 36 13.52 7.65 7.92
C ALA A 36 12.21 6.85 7.79
N THR A 37 11.09 7.54 7.59
CA THR A 37 9.76 6.92 7.48
C THR A 37 9.15 7.18 6.11
N PHE A 38 8.85 6.11 5.39
CA PHE A 38 8.03 6.17 4.19
C PHE A 38 6.56 6.11 4.55
N VAL A 39 5.72 6.79 3.74
CA VAL A 39 4.27 6.74 3.88
C VAL A 39 3.65 6.26 2.58
N CYS A 40 2.87 5.19 2.63
CA CYS A 40 2.04 4.73 1.52
C CYS A 40 0.58 5.03 1.82
N SER A 41 0.07 6.10 1.23
CA SER A 41 -1.35 6.49 1.34
C SER A 41 -2.18 5.64 0.37
N MET A 42 -3.30 5.12 0.86
CA MET A 42 -4.27 4.30 0.13
C MET A 42 -5.63 4.98 0.20
N ALA A 43 -6.20 5.36 -0.94
CA ALA A 43 -7.47 6.09 -0.97
C ALA A 43 -8.45 5.53 -2.01
N GLY A 44 -9.75 5.75 -1.77
CA GLY A 44 -10.81 5.53 -2.75
C GLY A 44 -11.18 4.07 -3.00
N PHE A 45 -10.75 3.14 -2.14
CA PHE A 45 -10.96 1.71 -2.37
C PHE A 45 -12.22 1.17 -1.71
N TYR A 46 -12.80 0.14 -2.30
CA TYR A 46 -13.92 -0.62 -1.75
C TYR A 46 -13.93 -2.03 -2.34
N PRO A 47 -14.20 -3.09 -1.54
CA PRO A 47 -14.53 -3.09 -0.11
C PRO A 47 -13.31 -2.86 0.79
N ARG A 48 -13.51 -2.76 2.12
CA ARG A 48 -12.52 -2.34 3.12
C ARG A 48 -11.22 -3.16 3.17
N THR A 49 -11.24 -4.43 2.78
CA THR A 49 -10.09 -5.31 3.07
C THR A 49 -8.92 -5.09 2.11
N VAL A 50 -7.78 -4.67 2.66
CA VAL A 50 -6.48 -4.58 1.99
C VAL A 50 -5.40 -5.26 2.83
N SER A 51 -4.33 -5.72 2.19
CA SER A 51 -3.09 -6.10 2.86
C SER A 51 -1.92 -5.34 2.25
N VAL A 52 -1.02 -4.84 3.09
CA VAL A 52 0.15 -4.06 2.66
C VAL A 52 1.42 -4.86 2.91
N LYS A 53 2.32 -4.87 1.92
CA LYS A 53 3.68 -5.39 2.01
C LYS A 53 4.67 -4.33 1.57
N TRP A 54 5.81 -4.26 2.27
CA TRP A 54 6.92 -3.41 1.91
C TRP A 54 8.08 -4.23 1.39
N LEU A 55 8.74 -3.75 0.34
CA LEU A 55 10.03 -4.30 -0.10
C LEU A 55 11.07 -3.19 -0.17
N VAL A 56 12.24 -3.42 0.40
CA VAL A 56 13.42 -2.55 0.30
C VAL A 56 14.49 -3.33 -0.44
N ASP A 57 14.86 -2.87 -1.63
CA ASP A 57 15.78 -3.56 -2.53
C ASP A 57 15.40 -5.04 -2.76
N GLY A 58 14.09 -5.30 -2.84
CA GLY A 58 13.51 -6.64 -3.02
C GLY A 58 13.37 -7.49 -1.75
N ILE A 59 13.84 -7.00 -0.59
CA ILE A 59 13.72 -7.68 0.70
C ILE A 59 12.44 -7.24 1.40
N GLU A 60 11.60 -8.20 1.80
CA GLU A 60 10.36 -7.91 2.52
C GLU A 60 10.65 -7.28 3.89
N LYS A 61 9.92 -6.21 4.22
CA LYS A 61 9.98 -5.51 5.50
C LYS A 61 8.59 -5.38 6.10
N THR A 62 8.54 -5.37 7.43
CA THR A 62 7.31 -5.12 8.18
C THR A 62 7.07 -3.62 8.29
N GLY A 63 5.91 -3.16 7.85
CA GLY A 63 5.41 -1.82 8.12
C GLY A 63 4.19 -1.87 9.03
N GLU A 64 3.78 -0.71 9.50
CA GLU A 64 2.56 -0.54 10.30
C GLU A 64 1.45 0.00 9.40
N THR A 65 0.22 -0.48 9.55
CA THR A 65 -0.92 0.02 8.77
C THR A 65 -1.93 0.64 9.72
N SER A 66 -2.38 1.85 9.41
CA SER A 66 -3.40 2.55 10.18
C SER A 66 -4.72 1.79 10.16
N LEU A 67 -5.62 2.14 11.09
CA LEU A 67 -7.02 1.79 10.94
C LEU A 67 -7.55 2.42 9.64
N LEU A 68 -8.36 1.64 8.92
CA LEU A 68 -9.01 2.11 7.70
C LEU A 68 -10.31 2.80 8.05
N SER A 69 -10.46 4.02 7.53
CA SER A 69 -11.61 4.90 7.76
C SER A 69 -12.50 4.92 6.51
N GLN A 70 -13.81 4.90 6.72
CA GLN A 70 -14.77 5.08 5.63
C GLN A 70 -14.98 6.57 5.35
N GLN A 71 -15.09 6.92 4.07
CA GLN A 71 -15.40 8.26 3.59
C GLN A 71 -16.89 8.39 3.22
N ASN A 72 -17.34 9.63 3.01
CA ASN A 72 -18.74 9.95 2.69
C ASN A 72 -19.23 9.32 1.36
N ASP A 73 -18.31 9.00 0.45
CA ASP A 73 -18.59 8.34 -0.83
C ASP A 73 -18.63 6.81 -0.73
N ASN A 74 -18.67 6.27 0.50
CA ASN A 74 -18.61 4.85 0.85
C ASN A 74 -17.30 4.14 0.50
N THR A 75 -16.25 4.86 0.12
CA THR A 75 -14.91 4.29 -0.06
C THR A 75 -14.11 4.33 1.23
N TYR A 76 -12.95 3.68 1.23
CA TYR A 76 -12.03 3.64 2.36
C TYR A 76 -10.74 4.38 2.08
N ILE A 77 -10.14 4.88 3.15
CA ILE A 77 -8.81 5.50 3.19
C ILE A 77 -8.00 4.90 4.34
N GLY A 78 -6.69 4.81 4.16
CA GLY A 78 -5.72 4.51 5.22
C GLY A 78 -4.30 4.75 4.74
N SER A 79 -3.34 4.57 5.64
CA SER A 79 -1.93 4.71 5.33
C SER A 79 -1.13 3.56 5.93
N SER A 80 -0.05 3.17 5.25
CA SER A 80 0.98 2.31 5.83
C SER A 80 2.30 3.07 5.96
N TYR A 81 3.05 2.74 7.00
CA TYR A 81 4.28 3.40 7.39
C TYR A 81 5.40 2.37 7.46
N LEU A 82 6.54 2.68 6.85
CA LEU A 82 7.76 1.89 6.97
C LEU A 82 8.87 2.78 7.52
N THR A 83 9.26 2.54 8.76
CA THR A 83 10.36 3.25 9.42
C THR A 83 11.63 2.42 9.39
N MET A 84 12.74 3.07 9.04
CA MET A 84 14.10 2.53 9.08
C MET A 84 15.07 3.59 9.61
N THR A 85 16.33 3.22 9.77
CA THR A 85 17.38 4.18 10.12
C THR A 85 17.73 5.09 8.94
N ALA A 86 18.19 6.30 9.24
CA ALA A 86 18.71 7.21 8.21
C ALA A 86 19.89 6.59 7.41
N LEU A 87 20.65 5.67 8.01
CA LEU A 87 21.73 4.96 7.34
C LEU A 87 21.20 3.96 6.31
N GLU A 88 20.19 3.16 6.67
CA GLU A 88 19.53 2.24 5.72
C GLU A 88 18.91 3.01 4.56
N TRP A 89 18.22 4.12 4.82
CA TRP A 89 17.67 4.99 3.77
C TRP A 89 18.76 5.50 2.81
N LYS A 90 19.93 5.91 3.31
CA LYS A 90 21.02 6.40 2.47
C LYS A 90 21.63 5.31 1.58
N ASN A 91 21.55 4.05 2.00
CA ASN A 91 22.19 2.91 1.33
C ASN A 91 21.25 2.14 0.40
N GLN A 92 19.94 2.27 0.56
CA GLN A 92 18.96 1.58 -0.28
C GLN A 92 18.78 2.25 -1.65
N ALA A 93 18.37 1.47 -2.65
CA ALA A 93 18.13 1.96 -4.01
C ALA A 93 16.65 2.22 -4.27
N ASN A 94 15.78 1.29 -3.87
CA ASN A 94 14.34 1.37 -4.12
C ASN A 94 13.47 0.80 -3.00
N THR A 95 12.41 1.54 -2.70
CA THR A 95 11.35 1.13 -1.76
C THR A 95 10.06 0.87 -2.53
N VAL A 96 9.39 -0.23 -2.21
CA VAL A 96 8.13 -0.65 -2.81
C VAL A 96 7.05 -0.75 -1.75
N CYS A 97 5.92 -0.09 -1.98
CA CYS A 97 4.66 -0.36 -1.30
C CYS A 97 3.77 -1.21 -2.22
N LYS A 98 3.49 -2.44 -1.80
CA LYS A 98 2.60 -3.38 -2.49
C LYS A 98 1.31 -3.52 -1.68
N VAL A 99 0.19 -3.12 -2.27
CA VAL A 99 -1.14 -3.24 -1.66
C VAL A 99 -1.93 -4.27 -2.43
N THR A 100 -2.37 -5.32 -1.73
CA THR A 100 -3.27 -6.33 -2.30
C THR A 100 -4.70 -5.99 -1.91
N HIS A 101 -5.57 -5.83 -2.91
CA HIS A 101 -6.99 -5.55 -2.76
C HIS A 101 -7.79 -6.51 -3.64
N GLN A 102 -8.72 -7.26 -3.04
CA GLN A 102 -9.52 -8.27 -3.75
C GLN A 102 -8.67 -9.25 -4.59
N GLY A 103 -7.52 -9.68 -4.03
CA GLY A 103 -6.58 -10.60 -4.68
C GLY A 103 -5.74 -10.00 -5.81
N LYS A 104 -5.84 -8.69 -6.06
CA LYS A 104 -5.04 -7.96 -7.06
C LYS A 104 -4.01 -7.09 -6.37
N ASP A 105 -2.81 -7.06 -6.93
CA ASP A 105 -1.70 -6.26 -6.42
C ASP A 105 -1.62 -4.91 -7.12
N ILE A 106 -1.56 -3.83 -6.35
CA ILE A 106 -1.28 -2.46 -6.77
C ILE A 106 0.07 -2.09 -6.16
N ILE A 107 1.01 -1.65 -6.99
CA ILE A 107 2.41 -1.46 -6.61
C ILE A 107 2.81 0.00 -6.84
N GLN A 108 3.40 0.63 -5.83
CA GLN A 108 4.12 1.89 -5.96
C GLN A 108 5.58 1.69 -5.60
N THR A 109 6.46 2.26 -6.42
CA THR A 109 7.92 2.17 -6.25
C THR A 109 8.47 3.58 -6.20
N LEU A 110 9.38 3.81 -5.27
CA LEU A 110 10.11 5.06 -5.13
C LEU A 110 11.60 4.74 -5.16
N LYS A 111 12.32 5.38 -6.09
CA LYS A 111 13.78 5.27 -6.15
C LYS A 111 14.39 6.42 -5.36
N ARG A 112 15.40 6.11 -4.54
CA ARG A 112 16.11 7.14 -3.75
C ARG A 112 16.63 8.29 -4.62
N SER A 113 17.04 8.01 -5.86
CA SER A 113 17.52 9.03 -6.81
C SER A 113 16.47 10.07 -7.17
N GLU A 114 15.19 9.70 -7.22
CA GLU A 114 14.09 10.61 -7.56
C GLU A 114 13.81 11.59 -6.41
N CYS A 115 14.19 11.22 -5.18
CA CYS A 115 14.08 12.06 -4.00
C CYS A 115 15.25 13.03 -3.81
N MET A 116 16.39 12.80 -4.50
CA MET A 116 17.55 13.69 -4.46
C MET A 116 17.44 14.87 -5.44
N THR A 117 16.49 14.80 -6.37
CA THR A 117 16.28 15.81 -7.42
C THR A 117 15.09 16.74 -7.14
N SER A 118 14.41 16.56 -6.00
CA SER A 118 13.27 17.37 -5.56
C SER A 118 13.65 18.28 -4.40
#